data_AF-A0A7X6UNQ6-F1
#
_entry.id   AF-A0A7X6UNQ6-F1
#
_cell.length_a   1.000
_cell.length_b   1.000
_cell.length_c   1.000
_cell.angle_alpha   90.00
_cell.angle_beta   90.00
_cell.angle_gamma   90.00
#
_symmetry.space_group_name_H-M   'P 1'
#
loop_
_entity.id
_entity.type
_entity.pdbx_description
1 polymer ?
#
loop_
_entity_poly.entity_id
_entity_poly.type
_entity_poly.pdbx_seq_one_letter_code
_entity_poly.pdbx_strand_id
1 'polypeptide(L)'
;MSKLKLMTIVGTRPEIIRLSEVIKACDKYFNQTLVHTGQNYDYTLNQVFFDDLGLRAPDHYLNAVGADLGETIGNIIAASYKLMVQEQPDALLV
;
A
#
# COMPACT_ATOMS: atom_id res chain seq x y z
N MET A 1 -21.12 0.55 15.58
CA MET A 1 -20.77 1.30 14.35
C MET A 1 -19.79 0.44 13.56
N SER A 2 -19.95 0.34 12.24
CA SER A 2 -18.94 -0.31 11.39
C SER A 2 -17.63 0.47 11.47
N LYS A 3 -16.49 -0.24 11.50
CA LYS A 3 -15.18 0.42 11.40
C LYS A 3 -15.08 1.15 10.06
N LEU A 4 -14.44 2.32 10.05
CA LEU A 4 -14.18 3.12 8.85
C LEU A 4 -13.27 2.33 7.89
N LYS A 5 -13.58 2.34 6.59
CA LYS A 5 -12.78 1.68 5.54
C LYS A 5 -11.59 2.57 5.19
N LEU A 6 -10.40 2.15 5.57
CA LEU A 6 -9.16 2.89 5.34
C LEU A 6 -8.35 2.19 4.26
N MET A 7 -7.93 2.91 3.23
CA MET A 7 -6.92 2.43 2.29
C MET A 7 -5.58 3.07 2.63
N THR A 8 -4.55 2.26 2.87
CA THR A 8 -3.18 2.73 3.09
C THR A 8 -2.35 2.34 1.88
N ILE A 9 -1.79 3.30 1.14
CA ILE A 9 -0.96 3.03 -0.05
C ILE A 9 0.50 3.38 0.25
N VAL A 10 1.39 2.42 0.04
CA VAL A 10 2.85 2.59 0.17
C VAL A 10 3.56 2.10 -1.09
N GLY A 11 4.75 2.61 -1.40
CA GLY A 11 5.52 2.17 -2.56
C GLY A 11 7.03 2.06 -2.34
N THR A 12 7.53 2.66 -1.27
CA THR A 12 8.95 2.77 -0.97
C THR A 12 9.30 2.20 0.40
N ARG A 13 10.54 1.74 0.55
CA ARG A 13 11.07 1.25 1.85
C ARG A 13 10.94 2.30 2.98
N PRO A 14 11.26 3.60 2.78
CA PRO A 14 11.06 4.61 3.81
C PRO A 14 9.60 4.80 4.24
N GLU A 15 8.62 4.56 3.37
CA GLU A 15 7.20 4.59 3.75
C GLU A 15 6.85 3.39 4.63
N ILE A 16 7.26 2.18 4.24
CA ILE A 16 7.04 0.95 5.05
C ILE A 16 7.62 1.10 6.45
N ILE A 17 8.86 1.59 6.57
CA ILE A 17 9.52 1.79 7.86
C ILE A 17 8.76 2.83 8.71
N ARG A 18 8.46 4.01 8.16
CA ARG A 18 7.82 5.10 8.89
C ARG A 18 6.38 4.79 9.29
N LEU A 19 5.65 4.07 8.45
CA LEU A 19 4.24 3.74 8.68
C LEU A 19 4.05 2.40 9.39
N SER A 20 5.11 1.63 9.68
CA SER A 20 5.01 0.30 10.29
C SER A 20 4.08 0.23 11.52
N GLU A 21 4.32 1.07 12.54
CA GLU A 21 3.46 1.11 13.73
C GLU A 21 2.08 1.71 13.46
N VAL A 22 1.97 2.60 12.47
CA VAL A 22 0.68 3.15 12.02
C VAL A 22 -0.17 2.06 11.38
N ILE A 23 0.41 1.24 10.50
CA ILE A 23 -0.25 0.12 9.83
C ILE A 23 -0.79 -0.87 10.87
N LYS A 24 0.02 -1.22 11.88
CA LYS A 24 -0.40 -2.12 12.98
C LYS A 24 -1.56 -1.54 13.80
N ALA A 25 -1.53 -0.24 14.06
CA ALA A 25 -2.64 0.44 14.74
C ALA A 25 -3.89 0.44 13.83
N CYS A 26 -3.71 0.71 12.54
CA CYS A 26 -4.79 0.77 11.59
C CYS A 26 -5.51 -0.58 11.42
N ASP A 27 -4.77 -1.69 11.43
CA ASP A 27 -5.34 -3.05 11.42
C ASP A 27 -6.27 -3.33 12.62
N LYS A 28 -6.02 -2.68 13.77
CA LYS A 28 -6.85 -2.84 14.97
C LYS A 28 -8.11 -1.98 14.94
N TYR A 29 -7.99 -0.74 14.49
CA TYR A 29 -9.05 0.28 14.65
C TYR A 29 -9.89 0.53 13.39
N PHE A 30 -9.39 0.17 12.21
CA PHE A 30 -10.06 0.39 10.92
C PHE A 30 -10.35 -0.95 10.23
N ASN A 31 -11.20 -0.90 9.19
CA ASN A 31 -11.20 -1.93 8.16
C ASN A 31 -10.17 -1.54 7.11
N GLN A 32 -8.91 -1.88 7.39
CA GLN A 32 -7.76 -1.42 6.60
C GLN A 32 -7.51 -2.33 5.38
N THR A 33 -7.43 -1.72 4.20
CA THR A 33 -6.87 -2.29 2.97
C THR A 33 -5.47 -1.71 2.76
N LEU A 34 -4.44 -2.52 2.93
CA LEU A 34 -3.04 -2.15 2.73
C LEU A 34 -2.63 -2.45 1.28
N VAL A 35 -2.15 -1.45 0.57
CA VAL A 35 -1.82 -1.52 -0.86
C VAL A 35 -0.36 -1.16 -1.05
N HIS A 36 0.35 -1.97 -1.82
CA HIS A 36 1.70 -1.67 -2.24
C HIS A 36 1.73 -1.34 -3.74
N THR A 37 2.33 -0.22 -4.14
CA THR A 37 2.33 0.20 -5.56
C THR A 37 3.13 -0.74 -6.46
N GLY A 38 4.13 -1.43 -5.90
CA GLY A 38 4.99 -2.35 -6.67
C GLY A 38 5.95 -1.60 -7.60
N GLN A 39 6.23 -0.33 -7.34
CA GLN A 39 7.15 0.50 -8.14
C GLN A 39 8.63 0.12 -7.94
N ASN A 40 8.95 -0.74 -6.97
CA ASN A 40 10.30 -1.23 -6.69
C ASN A 40 10.36 -2.75 -6.91
N TYR A 41 11.24 -3.19 -7.79
CA TYR A 41 11.26 -4.55 -8.36
C TYR A 41 11.84 -5.64 -7.45
N ASP A 42 12.42 -5.29 -6.29
CA ASP A 42 12.97 -6.29 -5.38
C ASP A 42 11.94 -6.72 -4.33
N TYR A 43 11.04 -7.61 -4.75
CA TYR A 43 10.04 -8.24 -3.89
C TYR A 43 10.69 -8.92 -2.68
N THR A 44 11.82 -9.60 -2.90
CA THR A 44 12.62 -10.24 -1.85
C THR A 44 13.07 -9.24 -0.79
N LEU A 45 13.55 -8.07 -1.20
CA LEU A 45 13.98 -7.04 -0.25
C LEU A 45 12.83 -6.41 0.51
N ASN A 46 11.68 -6.20 -0.15
CA ASN A 46 10.51 -5.63 0.52
C ASN A 46 9.93 -6.60 1.54
N GLN A 47 9.84 -7.90 1.22
CA GLN A 47 9.29 -8.90 2.12
C GLN A 47 10.07 -8.97 3.44
N VAL A 48 11.40 -8.85 3.40
CA VAL A 48 12.24 -8.80 4.60
C VAL A 48 11.82 -7.67 5.53
N PHE A 49 11.50 -6.48 5.02
CA PHE A 49 11.03 -5.38 5.89
C PHE A 49 9.65 -5.66 6.51
N PHE A 50 8.74 -6.27 5.77
CA PHE A 50 7.44 -6.66 6.33
C PHE A 50 7.63 -7.69 7.45
N ASP A 51 8.46 -8.70 7.23
CA ASP A 51 8.73 -9.75 8.21
C ASP A 51 9.47 -9.20 9.45
N ASP A 52 10.55 -8.42 9.26
CA ASP A 52 11.35 -7.83 10.34
C ASP A 52 10.55 -6.85 11.19
N LEU A 53 9.65 -6.09 10.55
CA LEU A 53 8.78 -5.14 11.25
C LEU A 53 7.51 -5.79 11.81
N GLY A 54 7.30 -7.09 11.58
CA GLY A 54 6.09 -7.81 12.03
C GLY A 54 4.81 -7.26 11.41
N LEU A 55 4.87 -6.88 10.14
CA LEU A 55 3.74 -6.42 9.34
C LEU A 55 3.16 -7.60 8.56
N ARG A 56 1.82 -7.61 8.42
CA ARG A 56 1.16 -8.52 7.48
C ARG A 56 1.48 -8.14 6.03
N ALA A 57 1.30 -9.08 5.11
CA ALA A 57 1.37 -8.78 3.69
C ALA A 57 0.31 -7.74 3.27
N PRO A 58 0.62 -6.88 2.27
CA PRO A 58 -0.37 -6.06 1.58
C PRO A 58 -1.51 -6.90 1.00
N ASP A 59 -2.72 -6.35 1.03
CA ASP A 59 -3.90 -6.96 0.41
C ASP A 59 -3.83 -6.87 -1.12
N HIS A 60 -3.16 -5.84 -1.64
CA HIS A 60 -2.98 -5.63 -3.08
C HIS A 60 -1.56 -5.17 -3.42
N TYR A 61 -1.05 -5.68 -4.54
CA TYR A 61 0.13 -5.15 -5.23
C TYR A 61 -0.30 -4.60 -6.59
N LEU A 62 -0.04 -3.32 -6.86
CA LEU A 62 -0.47 -2.67 -8.11
C LEU A 62 0.44 -2.98 -9.31
N ASN A 63 1.67 -3.44 -9.06
CA ASN A 63 2.68 -3.73 -10.09
C ASN A 63 2.87 -2.56 -11.06
N ALA A 64 2.93 -1.35 -10.54
CA ALA A 64 2.86 -0.11 -11.32
C ALA A 64 4.17 0.31 -11.99
N VAL A 65 5.21 -0.52 -11.98
CA VAL A 65 6.49 -0.20 -12.64
C VAL A 65 6.29 -0.08 -14.16
N GLY A 66 6.74 1.03 -14.74
CA GLY A 66 6.77 1.28 -16.18
C GLY A 66 8.20 1.26 -16.74
N ALA A 67 8.36 1.53 -18.04
CA ALA A 67 9.65 1.63 -18.70
C ALA A 67 10.44 2.89 -18.27
N ASP A 68 9.75 3.93 -17.84
CA ASP A 68 10.34 5.15 -17.31
C ASP A 68 9.53 5.72 -16.12
N LEU A 69 10.00 6.84 -15.59
CA LEU A 69 9.37 7.53 -14.46
C LEU A 69 7.95 8.02 -14.80
N GLY A 70 7.75 8.55 -16.01
CA GLY A 70 6.46 9.07 -16.44
C GLY A 70 5.42 7.97 -16.55
N GLU A 71 5.81 6.84 -17.13
CA GLU A 71 4.95 5.65 -17.22
C GLU A 71 4.64 5.08 -15.83
N THR A 72 5.65 4.98 -14.95
CA THR A 72 5.45 4.50 -13.58
C THR A 72 4.46 5.37 -12.80
N ILE A 73 4.58 6.70 -12.89
CA ILE A 73 3.64 7.63 -12.24
C ILE A 73 2.23 7.45 -12.81
N GLY A 74 2.08 7.38 -14.14
CA GLY A 74 0.80 7.15 -14.80
C GLY A 74 0.14 5.85 -14.35
N ASN A 75 0.92 4.78 -14.26
CA ASN A 75 0.47 3.47 -13.81
C ASN A 75 0.01 3.49 -12.35
N ILE A 76 0.76 4.15 -11.45
CA ILE A 76 0.35 4.30 -10.03
C ILE A 76 -1.01 4.98 -9.94
N ILE A 77 -1.19 6.10 -10.64
CA ILE A 77 -2.46 6.85 -10.62
C ILE A 77 -3.60 5.98 -11.15
N ALA A 78 -3.44 5.38 -12.33
CA ALA A 78 -4.48 4.57 -12.96
C ALA A 78 -4.86 3.33 -12.14
N ALA A 79 -3.86 2.59 -11.64
CA ALA A 79 -4.08 1.38 -10.86
C ALA A 79 -4.69 1.69 -9.48
N SER A 80 -4.20 2.74 -8.81
CA SER A 80 -4.76 3.16 -7.51
C SER A 80 -6.22 3.59 -7.65
N TYR A 81 -6.55 4.40 -8.66
CA TYR A 81 -7.93 4.83 -8.88
C TYR A 81 -8.86 3.66 -9.19
N LYS A 82 -8.43 2.72 -10.04
CA LYS A 82 -9.19 1.50 -10.35
C LYS A 82 -9.52 0.71 -9.08
N LEU A 83 -8.54 0.56 -8.17
CA LEU A 83 -8.75 -0.13 -6.90
C LEU A 83 -9.66 0.66 -5.95
N MET A 84 -9.49 1.99 -5.86
CA MET A 84 -10.37 2.84 -5.05
C MET A 84 -11.84 2.76 -5.48
N VAL A 85 -12.12 2.67 -6.78
CA VAL A 85 -13.49 2.49 -7.29
C VAL A 85 -14.09 1.14 -6.87
N GLN A 86 -13.27 0.10 -6.74
CA GLN A 86 -13.71 -1.23 -6.31
C GLN A 86 -13.90 -1.28 -4.79
N GLU A 87 -12.92 -0.79 -4.05
CA GLU A 87 -12.87 -0.88 -2.59
C GLU A 87 -13.71 0.20 -1.91
N GLN A 88 -14.00 1.33 -2.56
CA GLN A 88 -14.76 2.45 -2.00
C GLN A 88 -14.31 2.80 -0.56
N PRO A 89 -13.03 3.14 -0.34
CA PRO A 89 -12.56 3.50 0.99
C PRO A 89 -13.15 4.85 1.44
N ASP A 90 -13.41 4.98 2.74
CA ASP A 90 -13.88 6.23 3.34
C ASP A 90 -12.73 7.24 3.53
N ALA A 91 -11.50 6.74 3.66
CA ALA A 91 -10.29 7.54 3.82
C ALA A 91 -9.09 6.89 3.14
N LEU A 92 -8.12 7.73 2.77
CA LEU A 92 -6.84 7.34 2.19
C LEU A 92 -5.70 7.82 3.10
N LEU A 93 -4.72 6.95 3.33
CA LEU A 93 -3.45 7.26 3.99
C LEU A 93 -2.30 6.97 3.01
N VAL A 94 -1.41 7.95 2.84
CA VAL A 94 -0.19 7.88 1.99
C VAL A 94 1.02 8.36 2.79
#